data_AF-A0A0Q4KDU4-F1
#
_entry.id   AF-A0A0Q4KDU4-F1
#
_cell.length_a   1.000
_cell.length_b   1.000
_cell.length_c   1.000
_cell.angle_alpha   90.00
_cell.angle_beta   90.00
_cell.angle_gamma   90.00
#
_symmetry.space_group_name_H-M   'P 1'
#
loop_
_entity.id
_entity.type
_entity.pdbx_description
1 polymer ?
#
loop_
_entity_poly.entity_id
_entity_poly.type
_entity_poly.pdbx_seq_one_letter_code
_entity_poly.pdbx_strand_id
1 'polypeptide(L)'
;MTVIGVALALLVAQAGDDASRKVILDDFVASIPPPMNTPRPVSDADIARLSADGIAEQKVRAILATYEQCRFESGSIANRSWLRRVAATMPEASVRRLTAFYTSDAYRRMRTIMLQPPGQTTKAERAEVIRMGEENGADAFLAASRKVPNTERQAAETLCKKARDEHLGEAAR
;
A
#
# COMPACT_ATOMS: atom_id res chain seq x y z
N MET A 1 -49.26 -21.81 2.62
CA MET A 1 -48.40 -21.11 1.65
C MET A 1 -47.38 -20.30 2.44
N THR A 2 -46.20 -20.86 2.71
CA THR A 2 -45.20 -20.28 3.64
C THR A 2 -43.82 -20.31 3.00
N VAL A 3 -43.69 -19.83 1.76
CA VAL A 3 -42.43 -19.86 1.00
C VAL A 3 -41.88 -18.44 0.76
N ILE A 4 -42.68 -17.39 0.98
CA ILE A 4 -42.31 -16.00 0.66
C ILE A 4 -41.53 -15.32 1.80
N GLY A 5 -41.68 -15.76 3.06
CA GLY A 5 -41.00 -15.14 4.20
C GLY A 5 -39.51 -15.44 4.33
N VAL A 6 -39.04 -16.57 3.80
CA VAL A 6 -37.64 -17.00 3.93
C VAL A 6 -36.73 -16.28 2.93
N ALA A 7 -37.22 -16.03 1.71
CA ALA A 7 -36.45 -15.34 0.68
C ALA A 7 -36.15 -13.87 1.04
N LEU A 8 -37.11 -13.17 1.67
CA LEU A 8 -36.92 -11.78 2.08
C LEU A 8 -35.92 -11.65 3.25
N ALA A 9 -35.92 -12.60 4.20
CA ALA A 9 -34.98 -12.62 5.31
C ALA A 9 -33.53 -12.92 4.85
N LEU A 10 -33.35 -13.79 3.86
CA LEU A 10 -32.04 -14.10 3.27
C LEU A 10 -31.44 -12.90 2.51
N LEU A 11 -32.25 -12.17 1.74
CA LEU A 11 -31.81 -10.98 1.01
C LEU A 11 -31.37 -9.84 1.94
N VAL A 12 -32.07 -9.64 3.06
CA VAL A 12 -31.72 -8.60 4.05
C VAL A 12 -30.49 -9.00 4.87
N ALA A 13 -30.36 -10.28 5.24
CA ALA A 13 -29.18 -10.77 5.98
C ALA A 13 -27.90 -10.66 5.14
N GLN A 14 -27.97 -10.99 3.85
CA GLN A 14 -26.80 -10.96 2.96
C GLN A 14 -26.33 -9.52 2.67
N ALA A 15 -27.25 -8.57 2.51
CA ALA A 15 -26.91 -7.15 2.40
C ALA A 15 -26.29 -6.58 3.69
N GLY A 16 -26.73 -7.05 4.86
CA GLY A 16 -26.16 -6.68 6.16
C GLY A 16 -24.74 -7.21 6.35
N ASP A 17 -24.48 -8.46 5.94
CA ASP A 17 -23.16 -9.09 6.00
C ASP A 17 -22.16 -8.44 5.04
N ASP A 18 -22.58 -8.12 3.81
CA ASP A 18 -21.72 -7.44 2.82
C ASP A 18 -21.35 -6.02 3.26
N ALA A 19 -22.32 -5.27 3.81
CA ALA A 19 -22.07 -3.93 4.35
C ALA A 19 -21.12 -3.98 5.56
N SER A 20 -21.33 -4.94 6.47
CA SER A 20 -20.47 -5.14 7.65
C SER A 20 -19.05 -5.51 7.24
N ARG A 21 -18.90 -6.41 6.26
CA ARG A 21 -17.60 -6.80 5.73
C ARG A 21 -16.87 -5.62 5.09
N LYS A 22 -17.59 -4.76 4.35
CA LYS A 22 -16.99 -3.56 3.75
C LYS A 22 -16.39 -2.62 4.80
N VAL A 23 -17.12 -2.38 5.91
CA VAL A 23 -16.65 -1.52 7.00
C VAL A 23 -15.37 -2.05 7.63
N ILE A 24 -15.28 -3.35 7.88
CA ILE A 24 -14.08 -3.97 8.47
C ILE A 24 -12.86 -3.80 7.56
N LEU A 25 -13.05 -3.94 6.25
CA LEU A 25 -11.97 -3.73 5.28
C LEU A 25 -11.57 -2.24 5.18
N ASP A 26 -12.53 -1.32 5.31
CA ASP A 26 -12.27 0.13 5.38
C ASP A 26 -11.44 0.48 6.63
N ASP A 27 -11.86 -0.01 7.79
CA ASP A 27 -11.18 0.19 9.07
C ASP A 27 -9.75 -0.37 9.03
N PHE A 28 -9.58 -1.56 8.47
CA PHE A 28 -8.26 -2.15 8.27
C PHE A 28 -7.35 -1.25 7.43
N VAL A 29 -7.80 -0.81 6.26
CA VAL A 29 -6.99 0.04 5.37
C VAL A 29 -6.70 1.40 6.03
N ALA A 30 -7.62 1.93 6.82
CA ALA A 30 -7.43 3.17 7.57
C ALA A 30 -6.46 3.03 8.75
N SER A 31 -6.37 1.83 9.36
CA SER A 31 -5.46 1.54 10.48
C SER A 31 -3.99 1.45 10.05
N ILE A 32 -3.73 1.11 8.79
CA ILE A 32 -2.37 1.01 8.26
C ILE A 32 -1.79 2.42 8.18
N PRO A 33 -0.65 2.70 8.82
CA PRO A 33 -0.02 4.00 8.73
C PRO A 33 0.25 4.35 7.26
N PRO A 34 0.07 5.62 6.86
CA PRO A 34 0.43 6.04 5.52
C PRO A 34 1.90 5.68 5.29
N PRO A 35 2.26 5.20 4.08
CA PRO A 35 3.65 4.93 3.76
C PRO A 35 4.46 6.19 4.08
N MET A 36 5.49 6.05 4.92
CA MET A 36 6.39 7.18 5.27
C MET A 36 7.15 7.74 4.06
N ASN A 37 7.03 7.10 2.91
CA ASN A 37 7.69 7.51 1.69
C ASN A 37 7.02 8.79 1.20
N THR A 38 7.66 9.93 1.40
CA THR A 38 7.45 11.09 0.54
C THR A 38 7.82 10.72 -0.91
N PRO A 39 7.40 11.51 -1.92
CA PRO A 39 7.96 11.39 -3.26
C PRO A 39 9.48 11.26 -3.19
N ARG A 40 10.05 10.34 -3.98
CA ARG A 40 11.50 10.12 -3.96
C ARG A 40 12.16 11.44 -4.38
N PRO A 41 13.21 11.89 -3.67
CA PRO A 41 13.98 13.03 -4.14
C PRO A 41 14.46 12.80 -5.57
N VAL A 42 14.36 13.83 -6.41
CA VAL A 42 14.90 13.77 -7.76
C VAL A 42 16.43 13.60 -7.67
N SER A 43 16.96 12.60 -8.38
CA SER A 43 18.39 12.31 -8.40
C SER A 43 19.13 13.28 -9.32
N ASP A 44 20.19 13.93 -8.83
CA ASP A 44 21.03 14.79 -9.66
C ASP A 44 21.73 14.00 -10.78
N ALA A 45 22.02 12.71 -10.58
CA ALA A 45 22.54 11.84 -11.63
C ALA A 45 21.51 11.58 -12.74
N ASP A 46 20.22 11.47 -12.40
CA ASP A 46 19.15 11.35 -13.40
C ASP A 46 18.98 12.67 -14.17
N ILE A 47 19.11 13.81 -13.49
CA ILE A 47 19.06 15.14 -14.12
C ILE A 47 20.20 15.28 -15.14
N ALA A 48 21.45 15.08 -14.70
CA ALA A 48 22.62 15.22 -15.55
C ALA A 48 22.58 14.28 -16.77
N ARG A 49 22.09 13.05 -16.59
CA ARG A 49 21.94 12.08 -17.68
C ARG A 49 20.90 12.54 -18.72
N LEU A 50 19.77 13.09 -18.27
CA LEU A 50 18.66 13.47 -19.17
C LEU A 50 18.84 14.88 -19.76
N SER A 51 19.63 15.76 -19.12
CA SER A 51 19.99 17.06 -19.69
C SER A 51 21.08 16.98 -20.75
N ALA A 52 21.85 15.87 -20.78
CA ALA A 52 22.87 15.62 -21.80
C ALA A 52 22.32 15.65 -23.24
N ASP A 53 21.02 15.41 -23.41
CA ASP A 53 20.30 15.45 -24.68
C ASP A 53 19.86 16.88 -25.08
N GLY A 54 20.43 17.92 -24.47
CA GLY A 54 20.17 19.34 -24.79
C GLY A 54 18.96 19.95 -24.07
N ILE A 55 18.31 19.21 -23.17
CA ILE A 55 17.19 19.69 -22.37
C ILE A 55 17.72 20.49 -21.17
N ALA A 56 17.21 21.70 -20.96
CA ALA A 56 17.57 22.51 -19.79
C ALA A 56 17.32 21.75 -18.47
N GLU A 57 18.33 21.70 -17.59
CA GLU A 57 18.28 20.96 -16.33
C GLU A 57 17.06 21.29 -15.46
N GLN A 58 16.65 22.56 -15.44
CA GLN A 58 15.46 22.99 -14.69
C GLN A 58 14.18 22.33 -15.21
N LYS A 59 14.05 22.15 -16.53
CA LYS A 59 12.91 21.43 -17.14
C LYS A 59 12.95 19.96 -16.76
N VAL A 60 14.12 19.31 -16.86
CA VAL A 60 14.30 17.91 -16.45
C VAL A 60 13.91 17.73 -14.97
N ARG A 61 14.38 18.62 -14.09
CA ARG A 61 14.06 18.59 -12.65
C ARG A 61 12.55 18.70 -12.41
N ALA A 62 11.86 19.58 -13.11
CA ALA A 62 10.40 19.74 -13.00
C ALA A 62 9.64 18.49 -13.49
N ILE A 63 10.06 17.91 -14.61
CA ILE A 63 9.46 16.69 -15.18
C ILE A 63 9.65 15.50 -14.22
N LEU A 64 10.86 15.32 -13.68
CA LEU A 64 11.14 14.25 -12.72
C LEU A 64 10.40 14.44 -11.39
N ALA A 65 10.25 15.67 -10.90
CA ALA A 65 9.46 15.96 -9.72
C ALA A 65 7.98 15.60 -9.93
N THR A 66 7.43 15.95 -11.10
CA THR A 66 6.05 15.61 -11.50
C THR A 66 5.86 14.09 -11.59
N TYR A 67 6.83 13.39 -12.17
CA TYR A 67 6.83 11.92 -12.22
C TYR A 67 6.81 11.28 -10.82
N GLU A 68 7.68 11.74 -9.91
CA GLU A 68 7.74 11.19 -8.56
C GLU A 68 6.47 11.49 -7.76
N GLN A 69 5.85 12.65 -7.97
CA GLN A 69 4.54 12.96 -7.38
C GLN A 69 3.45 12.03 -7.92
N CYS A 70 3.33 11.89 -9.25
CA CYS A 70 2.36 10.99 -9.89
C CYS A 70 2.51 9.55 -9.37
N ARG A 71 3.75 9.05 -9.34
CA ARG A 71 4.09 7.70 -8.88
C ARG A 71 3.70 7.50 -7.42
N PHE A 72 3.94 8.51 -6.58
CA PHE A 72 3.59 8.48 -5.17
C PHE A 72 2.07 8.43 -4.97
N GLU A 73 1.32 9.36 -5.55
CA GLU A 73 -0.14 9.46 -5.39
C GLU A 73 -0.85 8.23 -5.95
N SER A 74 -0.57 7.90 -7.21
CA SER A 74 -1.21 6.77 -7.90
C SER A 74 -0.82 5.44 -7.25
N GLY A 75 0.44 5.32 -6.80
CA GLY A 75 0.92 4.16 -6.04
C GLY A 75 0.26 4.03 -4.67
N SER A 76 -0.05 5.14 -3.99
CA SER A 76 -0.76 5.15 -2.71
C SER A 76 -2.19 4.65 -2.86
N ILE A 77 -2.91 5.15 -3.87
CA ILE A 77 -4.28 4.70 -4.20
C ILE A 77 -4.27 3.21 -4.55
N ALA A 78 -3.40 2.79 -5.47
CA ALA A 78 -3.28 1.38 -5.86
C ALA A 78 -2.94 0.47 -4.67
N ASN A 79 -2.04 0.91 -3.78
CA ASN A 79 -1.71 0.17 -2.57
C ASN A 79 -2.92 0.02 -1.64
N ARG A 80 -3.73 1.05 -1.42
CA ARG A 80 -4.93 0.96 -0.57
C ARG A 80 -5.95 -0.02 -1.14
N SER A 81 -6.21 0.05 -2.45
CA SER A 81 -7.07 -0.91 -3.14
C SER A 81 -6.54 -2.34 -3.05
N TRP A 82 -5.23 -2.52 -3.22
CA TRP A 82 -4.58 -3.82 -3.08
C TRP A 82 -4.66 -4.37 -1.65
N LEU A 83 -4.36 -3.57 -0.63
CA LEU A 83 -4.49 -3.95 0.79
C LEU A 83 -5.91 -4.44 1.10
N ARG A 84 -6.93 -3.74 0.56
CA ARG A 84 -8.33 -4.15 0.67
C ARG A 84 -8.58 -5.53 0.08
N ARG A 85 -8.07 -5.80 -1.14
CA ARG A 85 -8.22 -7.10 -1.81
C ARG A 85 -7.52 -8.22 -1.06
N VAL A 86 -6.30 -7.99 -0.57
CA VAL A 86 -5.57 -8.98 0.25
C VAL A 86 -6.39 -9.32 1.49
N ALA A 87 -6.83 -8.32 2.26
CA ALA A 87 -7.64 -8.54 3.45
C ALA A 87 -8.98 -9.23 3.14
N ALA A 88 -9.57 -8.96 1.98
CA ALA A 88 -10.81 -9.63 1.56
C ALA A 88 -10.65 -11.15 1.42
N THR A 89 -9.45 -11.65 1.08
CA THR A 89 -9.14 -13.10 1.02
C THR A 89 -8.96 -13.78 2.37
N MET A 90 -8.96 -13.02 3.47
CA MET A 90 -8.70 -13.53 4.81
C MET A 90 -9.98 -13.64 5.65
N PRO A 91 -10.04 -14.55 6.63
CA PRO A 91 -11.15 -14.60 7.58
C PRO A 91 -11.34 -13.26 8.32
N GLU A 92 -12.59 -12.91 8.63
CA GLU A 92 -12.92 -11.65 9.32
C GLU A 92 -12.18 -11.46 10.64
N ALA A 93 -12.16 -12.49 11.49
CA ALA A 93 -11.44 -12.44 12.76
C ALA A 93 -9.95 -12.08 12.58
N SER A 94 -9.32 -12.55 11.50
CA SER A 94 -7.93 -12.23 11.18
C SER A 94 -7.76 -10.76 10.77
N VAL A 95 -8.68 -10.21 9.96
CA VAL A 95 -8.65 -8.79 9.57
C VAL A 95 -8.86 -7.88 10.78
N ARG A 96 -9.79 -8.22 11.68
CA ARG A 96 -10.01 -7.48 12.92
C ARG A 96 -8.79 -7.53 13.84
N ARG A 97 -8.15 -8.69 13.98
CA ARG A 97 -6.91 -8.83 14.75
C ARG A 97 -5.78 -7.96 14.19
N LEU A 98 -5.60 -7.96 12.87
CA LEU A 98 -4.62 -7.10 12.21
C LEU A 98 -4.91 -5.62 12.45
N THR A 99 -6.18 -5.21 12.35
CA THR A 99 -6.61 -3.83 12.60
C THR A 99 -6.29 -3.40 14.03
N ALA A 100 -6.60 -4.25 15.02
CA ALA A 100 -6.25 -4.03 16.41
C ALA A 100 -4.73 -3.97 16.62
N PHE A 101 -3.97 -4.81 15.91
CA PHE A 101 -2.50 -4.77 15.97
C PHE A 101 -1.94 -3.46 15.44
N TYR A 102 -2.32 -3.01 14.24
CA TYR A 102 -1.82 -1.77 13.64
C TYR A 102 -2.11 -0.52 14.49
N THR A 103 -3.16 -0.56 15.32
CA THR A 103 -3.52 0.53 16.25
C THR A 103 -2.91 0.37 17.65
N SER A 104 -2.21 -0.74 17.93
CA SER A 104 -1.69 -1.06 19.25
C SER A 104 -0.29 -0.51 19.55
N ASP A 105 0.07 -0.50 20.83
CA ASP A 105 1.44 -0.22 21.31
C ASP A 105 2.46 -1.24 20.82
N ALA A 106 2.04 -2.49 20.60
CA ALA A 106 2.90 -3.55 20.09
C ALA A 106 3.39 -3.20 18.68
N TYR A 107 2.49 -2.76 17.80
CA TYR A 107 2.87 -2.30 16.47
C TYR A 107 3.77 -1.06 16.52
N ARG A 108 3.50 -0.11 17.43
CA ARG A 108 4.39 1.06 17.62
C ARG A 108 5.81 0.65 18.00
N ARG A 109 5.97 -0.30 18.95
CA ARG A 109 7.27 -0.85 19.32
C ARG A 109 7.93 -1.60 18.17
N MET A 110 7.19 -2.47 17.48
CA MET A 110 7.69 -3.20 16.30
C MET A 110 8.23 -2.23 15.26
N ARG A 111 7.48 -1.17 14.95
CA ARG A 111 7.88 -0.14 13.98
C ARG A 111 9.15 0.60 14.44
N THR A 112 9.28 0.94 15.71
CA THR A 112 10.51 1.56 16.24
C THR A 112 11.73 0.65 16.03
N ILE A 113 11.60 -0.65 16.30
CA ILE A 113 12.68 -1.63 16.08
C ILE A 113 13.02 -1.72 14.58
N MET A 114 12.01 -1.85 13.72
CA MET A 114 12.20 -2.01 12.27
C MET A 114 12.82 -0.78 11.58
N LEU A 115 12.68 0.40 12.17
CA LEU A 115 13.24 1.65 11.63
C LEU A 115 14.64 1.97 12.16
N GLN A 116 15.21 1.10 13.00
CA GLN A 116 16.60 1.26 13.44
C GLN A 116 17.57 1.14 12.25
N PRO A 117 18.70 1.87 12.28
CA PRO A 117 19.73 1.72 11.26
C PRO A 117 20.26 0.28 11.15
N PRO A 118 20.73 -0.14 9.97
CA PRO A 118 21.35 -1.46 9.80
C PRO A 118 22.45 -1.70 10.84
N GLY A 119 22.41 -2.87 11.48
CA GLY A 119 23.38 -3.26 12.52
C GLY A 119 23.04 -2.81 13.94
N GLN A 120 21.99 -2.00 14.16
CA GLN A 120 21.60 -1.57 15.51
C GLN A 120 20.55 -2.46 16.17
N THR A 121 19.86 -3.31 15.41
CA THR A 121 18.89 -4.25 15.97
C THR A 121 19.59 -5.45 16.58
N THR A 122 19.32 -5.73 17.86
CA THR A 122 19.82 -6.90 18.59
C THR A 122 19.13 -8.19 18.15
N LYS A 123 19.68 -9.35 18.53
CA LYS A 123 19.03 -10.65 18.30
C LYS A 123 17.69 -10.77 19.04
N ALA A 124 17.61 -10.22 20.26
CA ALA A 124 16.39 -10.23 21.07
C ALA A 124 15.29 -9.37 20.43
N GLU A 125 15.62 -8.16 19.95
CA GLU A 125 14.66 -7.30 19.25
C GLU A 125 14.15 -7.94 17.95
N ARG A 126 15.02 -8.62 17.19
CA ARG A 126 14.57 -9.39 16.01
C ARG A 126 13.59 -10.49 16.38
N ALA A 127 13.88 -11.26 17.42
CA ALA A 127 12.98 -12.31 17.89
C ALA A 127 11.63 -11.74 18.35
N GLU A 128 11.65 -10.57 19.00
CA GLU A 128 10.45 -9.86 19.44
C GLU A 128 9.60 -9.38 18.26
N VAL A 129 10.22 -8.85 17.19
CA VAL A 129 9.50 -8.48 15.95
C VAL A 129 8.83 -9.70 15.31
N ILE A 130 9.53 -10.84 15.22
CA ILE A 130 8.98 -12.08 14.67
C ILE A 130 7.79 -12.55 15.50
N ARG A 131 7.96 -12.63 16.84
CA ARG A 131 6.90 -13.02 17.77
C ARG A 131 5.66 -12.13 17.65
N MET A 132 5.85 -10.81 17.60
CA MET A 132 4.74 -9.86 17.40
C MET A 132 4.04 -10.06 16.05
N GLY A 133 4.78 -10.37 14.99
CA GLY A 133 4.20 -10.66 13.67
C GLY A 133 3.34 -11.93 13.66
N GLU A 134 3.84 -13.01 14.26
CA GLU A 134 3.15 -14.31 14.36
C GLU A 134 1.85 -14.21 15.17
N GLU A 135 1.92 -13.65 16.38
CA GLU A 135 0.77 -13.56 17.31
C GLU A 135 -0.39 -12.73 16.72
N ASN A 136 -0.06 -11.70 15.95
CA ASN A 136 -1.02 -10.74 15.44
C ASN A 136 -1.48 -11.02 14.01
N GLY A 137 -1.00 -12.11 13.40
CA GLY A 137 -1.42 -12.56 12.06
C GLY A 137 -0.79 -11.78 10.91
N ALA A 138 0.31 -11.03 11.15
CA ALA A 138 1.04 -10.32 10.10
C ALA A 138 1.65 -11.31 9.09
N ASP A 139 2.11 -12.48 9.54
CA ASP A 139 2.65 -13.50 8.64
C ASP A 139 1.59 -14.12 7.73
N ALA A 140 0.39 -14.36 8.25
CA ALA A 140 -0.74 -14.81 7.46
C ALA A 140 -1.13 -13.76 6.41
N PHE A 141 -1.08 -12.46 6.78
CA PHE A 141 -1.29 -11.37 5.84
C PHE A 141 -0.21 -11.33 4.75
N LEU A 142 1.07 -11.46 5.11
CA LEU A 142 2.19 -11.52 4.16
C LEU A 142 2.09 -12.72 3.22
N ALA A 143 1.62 -13.88 3.71
CA ALA A 143 1.39 -15.04 2.88
C ALA A 143 0.21 -14.83 1.90
N ALA A 144 -0.88 -14.21 2.35
CA ALA A 144 -2.00 -13.84 1.50
C ALA A 144 -1.59 -12.79 0.44
N SER A 145 -0.77 -11.81 0.83
CA SER A 145 -0.33 -10.72 -0.04
C SER A 145 0.51 -11.22 -1.21
N ARG A 146 1.29 -12.30 -1.03
CA ARG A 146 2.06 -12.95 -2.12
C ARG A 146 1.18 -13.59 -3.19
N LYS A 147 -0.07 -13.93 -2.85
CA LYS A 147 -1.03 -14.57 -3.77
C LYS A 147 -1.86 -13.56 -4.56
N VAL A 148 -1.90 -12.31 -4.11
CA VAL A 148 -2.69 -11.24 -4.75
C VAL A 148 -1.71 -10.28 -5.43
N PRO A 149 -1.58 -10.29 -6.76
CA PRO A 149 -0.69 -9.37 -7.44
C PRO A 149 -1.20 -7.93 -7.33
N ASN A 150 -0.27 -6.98 -7.23
CA ASN A 150 -0.57 -5.54 -7.24
C ASN A 150 -0.43 -4.97 -8.66
N THR A 151 -1.26 -5.47 -9.58
CA THR A 151 -1.25 -5.07 -11.00
C THR A 151 -1.63 -3.60 -11.20
N GLU A 152 -2.51 -3.06 -10.35
CA GLU A 152 -2.90 -1.65 -10.37
C GLU A 152 -1.70 -0.73 -10.09
N ARG A 153 -0.82 -1.11 -9.17
CA ARG A 153 0.41 -0.36 -8.93
C ARG A 153 1.31 -0.39 -10.16
N GLN A 154 1.46 -1.54 -10.82
CA GLN A 154 2.25 -1.66 -12.04
C GLN A 154 1.66 -0.81 -13.18
N ALA A 155 0.34 -0.80 -13.33
CA ALA A 155 -0.35 0.03 -14.31
C ALA A 155 -0.17 1.53 -14.01
N ALA A 156 -0.33 1.94 -12.75
CA ALA A 156 -0.09 3.31 -12.30
C ALA A 156 1.35 3.77 -12.56
N GLU A 157 2.34 2.95 -12.21
CA GLU A 157 3.76 3.23 -12.48
C GLU A 157 4.04 3.36 -13.99
N THR A 158 3.40 2.51 -14.81
CA THR A 158 3.52 2.55 -16.28
C THR A 158 2.93 3.85 -16.86
N LEU A 159 1.76 4.27 -16.38
CA LEU A 159 1.11 5.51 -16.82
C LEU A 159 1.95 6.74 -16.46
N CYS A 160 2.43 6.84 -15.21
CA CYS A 160 3.29 7.95 -14.80
C CYS A 160 4.60 7.98 -15.61
N LYS A 161 5.18 6.81 -15.90
CA LYS A 161 6.39 6.71 -16.72
C LYS A 161 6.14 7.19 -18.15
N LYS A 162 5.03 6.77 -18.76
CA LYS A 162 4.65 7.20 -20.10
C LYS A 162 4.50 8.73 -20.18
N ALA A 163 3.79 9.34 -19.24
CA ALA A 163 3.63 10.80 -19.19
C ALA A 163 4.98 11.53 -19.06
N ARG A 164 5.89 11.02 -18.22
CA ARG A 164 7.25 11.53 -18.11
C ARG A 164 7.99 11.47 -19.45
N ASP A 165 7.95 10.32 -20.11
CA ASP A 165 8.68 10.08 -21.36
C ASP A 165 8.12 10.95 -22.50
N GLU A 166 6.81 11.18 -22.54
CA GLU A 166 6.16 12.14 -23.46
C GLU A 166 6.65 13.57 -23.22
N HIS A 167 6.67 14.04 -21.96
CA HIS A 167 7.16 15.39 -21.64
C HIS A 167 8.65 15.58 -21.91
N LEU A 168 9.48 14.54 -21.69
CA LEU A 168 10.89 14.58 -22.07
C LEU A 168 11.04 14.70 -23.60
N GLY A 169 10.24 13.94 -24.36
CA GLY A 169 10.23 14.00 -25.82
C GLY A 169 9.75 15.35 -26.38
N GLU A 170 8.79 16.00 -25.73
CA GLU A 170 8.35 17.36 -26.05
C GLU A 170 9.43 18.40 -25.74
N ALA A 171 10.14 18.26 -24.63
CA ALA A 171 11.17 19.20 -24.20
C ALA A 171 12.45 19.16 -25.04
N ALA A 172 12.67 18.07 -25.80
CA ALA A 172 13.82 17.87 -26.69
C ALA A 172 13.60 18.38 -28.12
N ARG A 173 12.39 18.85 -28.45
CA ARG A 173 12.03 19.44 -29.75
C ARG A 173 12.17 20.96 -29.72
#